data_AF-A0A1G4M6B0-F1
#
_entry.id   AF-A0A1G4M6B0-F1
#
_cell.length_a   1.000
_cell.length_b   1.000
_cell.length_c   1.000
_cell.angle_alpha   90.00
_cell.angle_beta   90.00
_cell.angle_gamma   90.00
#
_symmetry.space_group_name_H-M   'P 1'
#
loop_
_entity.id
_entity.type
_entity.pdbx_description
1 polymer ?
#
loop_
_entity_poly.entity_id
_entity_poly.type
_entity_poly.pdbx_seq_one_letter_code
_entity_poly.pdbx_strand_id
1 'polypeptide(L)'
;MKFQAEYLPRINTVTLVIESDYQFEVSYLNQDCLEFHSSQGQRKLIQLPHSIKYPPNYFPRKDGFVQVLRLRAFSSEHSEICLDRSKNYTMSLATGKWMKSDLIRQPFELCCGKCQALLVSSKNCKKINDMPSEYWAELMDYWHCHKPPVAEDGTSFYDRYSKLSPLVGELLVGESFFLASANWLNCCCKTSADLIRCMKCEGILGKLNKDGLFRIQKWSVLLRTHDKIEQFPAEYSIISSIMNLLNSNGSRYFLLKGEGGIRVVLWIFAVGIRVTLSEYRPESDSIKVFYIKSLNSEDVKYDIGSQNFEELTIDDAILKNFIEQLEEKNSQLPSPTQEMNSWKLSYLTCL
;
A
#
# COMPACT_ATOMS: atom_id res chain seq x y z
N MET A 1 -27.70 -6.13 -7.34
CA MET A 1 -27.52 -5.34 -6.10
C MET A 1 -26.04 -5.12 -5.86
N LYS A 2 -25.64 -3.85 -5.73
CA LYS A 2 -24.30 -3.45 -5.30
C LYS A 2 -24.40 -2.72 -3.96
N PHE A 3 -23.42 -2.89 -3.09
CA PHE A 3 -23.31 -2.10 -1.88
C PHE A 3 -21.86 -1.76 -1.56
N GLN A 4 -21.72 -0.73 -0.73
CA GLN A 4 -20.47 -0.26 -0.21
C GLN A 4 -20.67 0.18 1.24
N ALA A 5 -19.99 -0.48 2.17
CA ALA A 5 -19.97 -0.12 3.58
C ALA A 5 -18.58 0.41 3.96
N GLU A 6 -18.52 1.61 4.55
CA GLU A 6 -17.27 2.24 5.01
C GLU A 6 -17.35 2.52 6.51
N TYR A 7 -16.39 2.04 7.30
CA TYR A 7 -16.18 2.49 8.67
C TYR A 7 -15.19 3.65 8.72
N LEU A 8 -15.66 4.77 9.29
CA LEU A 8 -14.88 5.99 9.48
C LEU A 8 -14.51 6.12 10.97
N PRO A 9 -13.31 5.67 11.37
CA PRO A 9 -12.92 5.56 12.79
C PRO A 9 -12.90 6.91 13.51
N ARG A 10 -12.53 7.99 12.81
CA ARG A 10 -12.43 9.34 13.39
C ARG A 10 -13.76 9.95 13.82
N ILE A 11 -14.87 9.44 13.29
CA ILE A 11 -16.22 9.90 13.64
C ILE A 11 -17.12 8.76 14.10
N ASN A 12 -16.55 7.57 14.35
CA ASN A 12 -17.25 6.36 14.78
C ASN A 12 -18.58 6.13 14.04
N THR A 13 -18.50 6.11 12.71
CA THR A 13 -19.68 5.98 11.85
C THR A 13 -19.41 4.94 10.77
N VAL A 14 -20.35 4.02 10.57
CA VAL A 14 -20.43 3.16 9.39
C VAL A 14 -21.40 3.81 8.40
N THR A 15 -20.91 4.14 7.21
CA THR A 15 -21.76 4.59 6.09
C THR A 15 -22.00 3.42 5.16
N LEU A 16 -23.25 3.14 4.82
CA LEU A 16 -23.62 2.07 3.89
C LEU A 16 -24.45 2.67 2.76
N VAL A 17 -23.96 2.49 1.53
CA VAL A 17 -24.67 2.84 0.30
C VAL A 17 -25.07 1.54 -0.39
N ILE A 18 -26.34 1.40 -0.73
CA ILE A 18 -26.88 0.23 -1.41
C ILE A 18 -27.60 0.69 -2.66
N GLU A 19 -27.39 -0.02 -3.75
CA GLU A 19 -28.08 0.13 -5.03
C GLU A 19 -28.66 -1.21 -5.47
N SER A 20 -29.92 -1.21 -5.90
CA SER A 20 -30.66 -2.41 -6.27
C SER A 20 -31.64 -2.11 -7.39
N ASP A 21 -31.79 -3.02 -8.36
CA ASP A 21 -32.76 -2.89 -9.46
C ASP A 21 -34.23 -3.02 -9.01
N TYR A 22 -34.44 -3.38 -7.73
CA TYR A 22 -35.76 -3.57 -7.12
C TYR A 22 -35.88 -2.74 -5.86
N GLN A 23 -37.13 -2.40 -5.50
CA GLN A 23 -37.45 -1.85 -4.18
C GLN A 23 -37.01 -2.82 -3.08
N PHE A 24 -36.48 -2.27 -1.99
CA PHE A 24 -35.94 -3.07 -0.91
C PHE A 24 -36.08 -2.40 0.45
N GLU A 25 -35.93 -3.22 1.48
CA GLU A 25 -35.80 -2.80 2.87
C GLU A 25 -34.54 -3.39 3.48
N VAL A 26 -33.96 -2.66 4.43
CA VAL A 26 -32.80 -3.09 5.18
C VAL A 26 -33.23 -3.22 6.64
N SER A 27 -33.09 -4.42 7.17
CA SER A 27 -33.41 -4.73 8.55
C SER A 27 -32.12 -4.97 9.35
N TYR A 28 -32.18 -4.67 10.64
CA TYR A 28 -31.10 -4.96 11.56
C TYR A 28 -31.12 -6.44 11.94
N LEU A 29 -30.01 -7.14 11.74
CA LEU A 29 -29.84 -8.52 12.19
C LEU A 29 -29.06 -8.57 13.51
N ASN A 30 -27.85 -8.02 13.51
CA ASN A 30 -27.00 -7.89 14.70
C ASN A 30 -25.99 -6.74 14.53
N GLN A 31 -25.07 -6.60 15.49
CA GLN A 31 -24.13 -5.47 15.51
C GLN A 31 -23.16 -5.47 14.32
N ASP A 32 -22.91 -6.61 13.69
CA ASP A 32 -21.93 -6.74 12.59
C ASP A 32 -22.58 -7.01 11.23
N CYS A 33 -23.90 -7.19 11.18
CA CYS A 33 -24.61 -7.61 9.98
C CYS A 33 -25.98 -6.92 9.86
N LEU A 34 -26.31 -6.53 8.63
CA LEU A 34 -27.65 -6.14 8.22
C LEU A 34 -28.22 -7.13 7.22
N GLU A 35 -29.55 -7.25 7.17
CA GLU A 35 -30.24 -8.07 6.20
C GLU A 35 -30.95 -7.18 5.17
N PHE A 36 -30.68 -7.44 3.90
CA PHE A 36 -31.36 -6.83 2.77
C PHE A 36 -32.54 -7.71 2.35
N HIS A 37 -33.72 -7.12 2.17
CA HIS A 37 -34.92 -7.77 1.68
C HIS A 37 -35.42 -7.06 0.43
N SER A 38 -35.39 -7.74 -0.72
CA SER A 38 -35.98 -7.24 -1.96
C SER A 38 -37.49 -7.47 -2.00
N SER A 39 -38.22 -6.61 -2.70
CA SER A 39 -39.63 -6.82 -3.03
C SER A 39 -39.90 -8.09 -3.83
N GLN A 40 -38.87 -8.66 -4.47
CA GLN A 40 -38.93 -9.96 -5.16
C GLN A 40 -38.66 -11.17 -4.24
N GLY A 41 -38.54 -10.95 -2.92
CA GLY A 41 -38.30 -12.01 -1.95
C GLY A 41 -36.83 -12.44 -1.81
N GLN A 42 -35.90 -11.82 -2.55
CA GLN A 42 -34.47 -12.06 -2.37
C GLN A 42 -33.99 -11.54 -1.01
N ARG A 43 -33.14 -12.32 -0.35
CA ARG A 43 -32.48 -11.94 0.90
C ARG A 43 -30.97 -12.02 0.74
N LYS A 44 -30.24 -10.99 1.18
CA LYS A 44 -28.77 -10.97 1.18
C LYS A 44 -28.28 -10.42 2.51
N LEU A 45 -27.26 -11.05 3.08
CA LEU A 45 -26.57 -10.55 4.27
C LEU A 45 -25.50 -9.54 3.85
N ILE A 46 -25.48 -8.41 4.54
CA ILE A 46 -24.46 -7.38 4.40
C ILE A 46 -23.62 -7.41 5.66
N GLN A 47 -22.40 -7.93 5.55
CA GLN A 47 -21.43 -7.85 6.63
C GLN A 47 -20.90 -6.42 6.72
N LEU A 48 -20.89 -5.86 7.92
CA LEU A 48 -20.39 -4.52 8.18
C LEU A 48 -18.89 -4.54 8.46
N PRO A 49 -18.15 -3.49 8.08
CA PRO A 49 -16.71 -3.38 8.35
C PRO A 49 -16.39 -3.09 9.83
N HIS A 50 -17.41 -2.77 10.63
CA HIS A 50 -17.29 -2.54 12.07
C HIS A 50 -18.66 -2.66 12.76
N SER A 51 -18.62 -3.03 14.04
CA SER A 51 -19.83 -3.21 14.85
C SER A 51 -20.57 -1.88 15.08
N ILE A 52 -21.90 -1.89 14.93
CA ILE A 52 -22.79 -0.74 15.11
C ILE A 52 -23.58 -0.80 16.43
N LYS A 53 -23.93 0.38 16.96
CA LYS A 53 -24.75 0.53 18.17
C LYS A 53 -26.24 0.39 17.83
N TYR A 54 -26.98 -0.26 18.74
CA TYR A 54 -28.44 -0.36 18.71
C TYR A 54 -29.10 0.61 19.72
N PRO A 55 -30.30 1.17 19.44
CA PRO A 55 -30.98 1.17 18.15
C PRO A 55 -30.22 2.04 17.15
N PRO A 56 -30.19 1.66 15.86
CA PRO A 56 -29.46 2.43 14.88
C PRO A 56 -30.29 3.70 14.61
N ASN A 57 -29.89 4.82 15.22
CA ASN A 57 -30.54 6.13 15.02
C ASN A 57 -30.22 6.63 13.61
N TYR A 58 -31.00 6.23 12.61
CA TYR A 58 -30.88 6.75 11.25
C TYR A 58 -32.23 6.88 10.56
N PHE A 59 -32.30 7.85 9.66
CA PHE A 59 -33.34 7.92 8.65
C PHE A 59 -32.67 7.58 7.32
N PRO A 60 -33.07 6.48 6.66
CA PRO A 60 -32.46 6.12 5.40
C PRO A 60 -32.81 7.19 4.37
N ARG A 61 -31.79 7.80 3.75
CA ARG A 61 -32.04 8.63 2.57
C ARG A 61 -32.26 7.69 1.41
N LYS A 62 -33.51 7.61 0.94
CA LYS A 62 -33.88 6.87 -0.27
C LYS A 62 -33.91 7.82 -1.45
N ASP A 63 -33.26 7.43 -2.53
CA ASP A 63 -33.32 8.12 -3.82
C ASP A 63 -33.50 7.06 -4.91
N GLY A 64 -34.76 6.85 -5.32
CA GLY A 64 -35.14 5.78 -6.23
C GLY A 64 -34.71 4.39 -5.76
N PHE A 65 -33.71 3.84 -6.44
CA PHE A 65 -33.14 2.50 -6.25
C PHE A 65 -31.90 2.47 -5.36
N VAL A 66 -31.60 3.61 -4.73
CA VAL A 66 -30.43 3.82 -3.89
C VAL A 66 -30.87 4.16 -2.48
N GLN A 67 -30.22 3.55 -1.49
CA GLN A 67 -30.41 3.86 -0.07
C GLN A 67 -29.07 4.14 0.60
N VAL A 68 -29.01 5.25 1.34
CA VAL A 68 -27.85 5.63 2.16
C VAL A 68 -28.21 5.55 3.63
N LEU A 69 -27.37 4.84 4.37
CA LEU A 69 -27.47 4.57 5.79
C LEU A 69 -26.24 5.15 6.50
N ARG A 70 -26.46 5.88 7.59
CA ARG A 70 -25.38 6.36 8.48
C ARG A 70 -25.61 5.79 9.87
N LEU A 71 -24.74 4.88 10.28
CA LEU A 71 -24.92 4.05 11.46
C LEU A 71 -23.83 4.40 12.48
N ARG A 72 -24.22 4.65 13.73
CA ARG A 72 -23.24 4.93 14.78
C ARG A 72 -22.50 3.65 15.14
N ALA A 73 -21.18 3.68 15.10
CA ALA A 73 -20.31 2.55 15.39
C ALA A 73 -19.94 2.47 16.89
N PHE A 74 -19.54 1.30 17.35
CA PHE A 74 -18.82 1.17 18.62
C PHE A 74 -17.44 1.85 18.53
N SER A 75 -16.96 2.34 19.67
CA SER A 75 -15.56 2.72 19.80
C SER A 75 -14.72 1.44 19.90
N SER A 76 -13.56 1.47 19.29
CA SER A 76 -12.53 0.42 19.35
C SER A 76 -11.17 1.04 19.64
N GLU A 77 -10.19 0.23 20.04
CA GLU A 77 -8.79 0.67 20.18
C GLU A 77 -8.31 1.42 18.91
N HIS A 78 -8.68 0.90 17.73
CA HIS A 78 -8.39 1.54 16.45
C HIS A 78 -9.01 2.94 16.32
N SER A 79 -10.24 3.14 16.82
CA SER A 79 -10.86 4.48 16.85
C SER A 79 -10.17 5.41 17.84
N GLU A 80 -9.74 4.89 18.99
CA GLU A 80 -9.04 5.66 20.03
C GLU A 80 -7.68 6.14 19.52
N ILE A 81 -6.91 5.26 18.87
CA ILE A 81 -5.64 5.61 18.24
C ILE A 81 -5.86 6.65 17.12
N CYS A 82 -6.91 6.51 16.32
CA CYS A 82 -7.25 7.48 15.27
C CYS A 82 -7.60 8.88 15.80
N LEU A 83 -8.11 8.96 17.04
CA LEU A 83 -8.50 10.20 17.71
C LEU A 83 -7.34 10.82 18.51
N ASP A 84 -6.34 10.02 18.85
CA ASP A 84 -5.15 10.45 19.57
C ASP A 84 -4.21 11.26 18.67
N ARG A 85 -4.27 12.59 18.81
CA ARG A 85 -3.43 13.52 18.05
C ARG A 85 -1.94 13.41 18.36
N SER A 86 -1.55 12.74 19.45
CA SER A 86 -0.15 12.49 19.76
C SER A 86 0.44 11.32 18.96
N LYS A 87 -0.41 10.51 18.32
CA LYS A 87 -0.01 9.36 17.51
C LYS A 87 -0.17 9.67 16.03
N ASN A 88 0.87 9.40 15.24
CA ASN A 88 0.74 9.38 13.79
C ASN A 88 0.16 8.03 13.35
N TYR A 89 -1.16 7.90 13.40
CA TYR A 89 -1.86 6.66 13.05
C TYR A 89 -1.47 6.12 11.67
N THR A 90 -1.25 7.00 10.69
CA THR A 90 -0.87 6.59 9.33
C THR A 90 0.46 5.85 9.29
N MET A 91 1.39 6.18 10.20
CA MET A 91 2.64 5.44 10.38
C MET A 91 2.49 4.12 11.14
N SER A 92 1.38 3.94 11.88
CA SER A 92 1.11 2.70 12.61
C SER A 92 0.42 1.63 11.77
N LEU A 93 -0.03 1.97 10.56
CA LEU A 93 -0.61 1.00 9.64
C LEU A 93 0.47 0.01 9.20
N ALA A 94 0.18 -1.27 9.37
CA ALA A 94 1.04 -2.32 8.86
C ALA A 94 1.02 -2.25 7.33
N THR A 95 2.13 -1.83 6.74
CA THR A 95 2.34 -1.87 5.28
C THR A 95 3.49 -2.80 4.91
N GLY A 96 4.28 -3.22 5.91
CA GLY A 96 5.50 -3.98 5.72
C GLY A 96 5.28 -5.48 5.84
N LYS A 97 5.48 -6.20 4.73
CA LYS A 97 5.57 -7.66 4.70
C LYS A 97 6.98 -8.11 4.36
N TRP A 98 7.42 -9.22 4.94
CA TRP A 98 8.80 -9.72 4.83
C TRP A 98 9.79 -8.71 5.42
N MET A 99 9.39 -8.05 6.51
CA MET A 99 10.26 -7.16 7.29
C MET A 99 11.20 -7.98 8.15
N LYS A 100 12.18 -7.35 8.81
CA LYS A 100 13.07 -8.04 9.75
C LYS A 100 12.29 -8.87 10.76
N SER A 101 11.24 -8.30 11.34
CA SER A 101 10.38 -8.94 12.33
C SER A 101 9.67 -10.19 11.81
N ASP A 102 9.49 -10.35 10.50
CA ASP A 102 8.94 -11.55 9.88
C ASP A 102 10.03 -12.59 9.62
N LEU A 103 11.16 -12.15 9.08
CA LEU A 103 12.26 -13.03 8.64
C LEU A 103 13.02 -13.66 9.80
N ILE A 104 13.08 -13.01 10.97
CA ILE A 104 13.77 -13.56 12.15
C ILE A 104 12.95 -14.60 12.92
N ARG A 105 11.64 -14.73 12.64
CA ARG A 105 10.75 -15.64 13.40
C ARG A 105 11.03 -17.11 13.14
N GLN A 106 11.55 -17.43 11.97
CA GLN A 106 11.79 -18.81 11.55
C GLN A 106 12.84 -18.88 10.44
N PRO A 107 13.45 -20.05 10.21
CA PRO A 107 14.32 -20.25 9.06
C PRO A 107 13.61 -19.92 7.74
N PHE A 108 14.30 -19.19 6.88
CA PHE A 108 13.79 -18.78 5.57
C PHE A 108 14.81 -19.00 4.45
N GLU A 109 14.30 -19.02 3.23
CA GLU A 109 15.03 -18.99 1.97
C GLU A 109 14.39 -17.95 1.04
N LEU A 110 15.19 -17.05 0.47
CA LEU A 110 14.80 -16.21 -0.65
C LEU A 110 15.24 -16.90 -1.95
N CYS A 111 14.27 -17.18 -2.81
CA CYS A 111 14.49 -17.89 -4.07
C CYS A 111 14.10 -17.02 -5.26
N CYS A 112 14.74 -17.20 -6.41
CA CYS A 112 14.35 -16.51 -7.64
C CYS A 112 12.88 -16.82 -7.99
N GLY A 113 12.09 -15.77 -8.28
CA GLY A 113 10.68 -15.93 -8.64
C GLY A 113 10.42 -16.74 -9.91
N LYS A 114 11.38 -16.79 -10.85
CA LYS A 114 11.22 -17.51 -12.12
C LYS A 114 11.65 -18.97 -12.06
N CYS A 115 12.82 -19.26 -11.49
CA CYS A 115 13.42 -20.61 -11.54
C CYS A 115 13.62 -21.25 -10.16
N GLN A 116 13.21 -20.56 -9.09
CA GLN A 116 13.34 -20.99 -7.70
C GLN A 116 14.78 -21.31 -7.23
N ALA A 117 15.80 -20.84 -7.96
CA ALA A 117 17.18 -20.92 -7.50
C ALA A 117 17.35 -20.16 -6.18
N LEU A 118 18.05 -20.77 -5.22
CA LEU A 118 18.34 -20.17 -3.92
C LEU A 118 19.24 -18.94 -4.09
N LEU A 119 18.85 -17.82 -3.49
CA LEU A 119 19.62 -16.57 -3.48
C LEU A 119 20.20 -16.29 -2.08
N VAL A 120 19.33 -16.32 -1.06
CA VAL A 120 19.69 -16.08 0.34
C VAL A 120 19.01 -17.14 1.20
N SER A 121 19.67 -17.58 2.26
CA SER A 121 19.09 -18.46 3.27
C SER A 121 19.43 -17.95 4.67
N SER A 122 18.62 -18.33 5.64
CA SER A 122 18.93 -18.12 7.07
C SER A 122 20.31 -18.67 7.49
N LYS A 123 20.86 -19.66 6.78
CA LYS A 123 22.20 -20.23 7.07
C LYS A 123 23.35 -19.34 6.60
N ASN A 124 23.16 -18.58 5.50
CA ASN A 124 24.19 -17.70 4.95
C ASN A 124 23.94 -16.21 5.24
N CYS A 125 22.80 -15.87 5.82
CA CYS A 125 22.45 -14.53 6.29
C CYS A 125 22.86 -14.39 7.76
N LYS A 126 23.90 -13.59 8.02
CA LYS A 126 24.48 -13.37 9.35
C LYS A 126 23.72 -12.32 10.15
N LYS A 127 23.10 -11.35 9.47
CA LYS A 127 22.45 -10.20 10.10
C LYS A 127 21.33 -9.66 9.23
N ILE A 128 20.23 -9.27 9.86
CA ILE A 128 19.06 -8.68 9.18
C ILE A 128 18.73 -7.38 9.89
N ASN A 129 18.60 -6.30 9.12
CA ASN A 129 18.16 -5.00 9.61
C ASN A 129 17.10 -4.43 8.68
N ASP A 130 16.13 -3.72 9.23
CA ASP A 130 15.25 -2.90 8.40
C ASP A 130 16.06 -1.73 7.84
N MET A 131 15.67 -1.27 6.66
CA MET A 131 16.21 -0.03 6.09
C MET A 131 15.89 1.13 7.04
N PRO A 132 16.83 2.08 7.22
CA PRO A 132 16.50 3.33 7.87
C PRO A 132 15.41 4.08 7.06
N SER A 133 14.74 5.04 7.70
CA SER A 133 13.80 5.92 6.99
C SER A 133 14.50 6.62 5.82
N GLU A 134 13.76 6.93 4.76
CA GLU A 134 14.33 7.55 3.55
C GLU A 134 15.11 8.85 3.85
N TYR A 135 14.63 9.61 4.84
CA TYR A 135 15.20 10.89 5.27
C TYR A 135 16.23 10.77 6.39
N TRP A 136 16.63 9.55 6.78
CA TRP A 136 17.60 9.35 7.86
C TRP A 136 18.88 10.17 7.65
N ALA A 137 19.43 10.15 6.44
CA ALA A 137 20.68 10.85 6.14
C ALA A 137 20.52 12.38 6.25
N GLU A 138 19.38 12.91 5.85
CA GLU A 138 19.05 14.34 5.99
C GLU A 138 18.82 14.71 7.46
N LEU A 139 18.19 13.82 8.24
CA LEU A 139 17.97 13.98 9.68
C LEU A 139 19.28 13.98 10.48
N MET A 140 20.33 13.33 9.98
CA MET A 140 21.65 13.37 10.61
C MET A 140 22.27 14.76 10.62
N ASP A 141 21.96 15.61 9.64
CA ASP A 141 22.43 16.99 9.60
C ASP A 141 21.76 17.87 10.66
N TYR A 142 20.53 17.55 11.04
CA TYR A 142 19.78 18.29 12.06
C TYR A 142 20.10 17.86 13.49
N TRP A 143 20.80 16.73 13.66
CA TRP A 143 21.06 16.16 14.99
C TRP A 143 22.32 16.74 15.66
N HIS A 144 23.22 17.34 14.88
CA HIS A 144 24.46 17.90 15.40
C HIS A 144 24.30 19.40 15.74
N CYS A 145 24.47 19.77 17.01
CA CYS A 145 24.51 21.18 17.41
C CYS A 145 25.69 21.94 16.76
N HIS A 146 26.76 21.24 16.40
CA HIS A 146 27.89 21.75 15.63
C HIS A 146 28.28 20.75 14.54
N LYS A 147 28.37 21.19 13.29
CA LYS A 147 28.80 20.33 12.19
C LYS A 147 30.23 19.86 12.46
N PRO A 148 30.49 18.55 12.46
CA PRO A 148 31.85 18.04 12.59
C PRO A 148 32.73 18.53 11.42
N PRO A 149 34.03 18.70 11.67
CA PRO A 149 34.95 19.23 10.66
C PRO A 149 34.98 18.33 9.42
N VAL A 150 35.14 18.94 8.26
CA VAL A 150 35.36 18.24 6.98
C VAL A 150 36.61 17.37 7.11
N ALA A 151 36.56 16.13 6.64
CA ALA A 151 37.72 15.24 6.68
C ALA A 151 38.83 15.78 5.75
N GLU A 152 40.10 15.44 6.03
CA GLU A 152 41.27 15.92 5.28
C GLU A 152 41.25 15.51 3.79
N ASP A 153 40.45 14.50 3.44
CA ASP A 153 40.25 14.02 2.06
C ASP A 153 39.21 14.83 1.27
N GLY A 154 38.67 15.90 1.84
CA GLY A 154 37.65 16.75 1.20
C GLY A 154 36.27 16.10 1.11
N THR A 155 36.07 14.90 1.68
CA THR A 155 34.75 14.30 1.77
C THR A 155 33.93 15.02 2.84
N SER A 156 32.75 15.49 2.43
CA SER A 156 31.81 16.09 3.37
C SER A 156 31.41 15.05 4.40
N PHE A 157 31.31 15.43 5.68
CA PHE A 157 30.80 14.53 6.71
C PHE A 157 29.41 13.96 6.35
N TYR A 158 28.61 14.73 5.59
CA TYR A 158 27.33 14.30 5.02
C TYR A 158 27.45 13.05 4.14
N ASP A 159 28.48 12.99 3.28
CA ASP A 159 28.67 11.91 2.32
C ASP A 159 28.97 10.56 3.00
N ARG A 160 29.43 10.59 4.26
CA ARG A 160 29.69 9.38 5.05
C ARG A 160 28.41 8.71 5.57
N TYR A 161 27.37 9.48 5.87
CA TYR A 161 26.10 8.95 6.41
C TYR A 161 25.03 8.73 5.35
N SER A 162 25.17 9.35 4.18
CA SER A 162 24.30 9.13 3.04
C SER A 162 24.54 7.79 2.34
N LYS A 163 25.73 7.19 2.52
CA LYS A 163 26.08 5.89 1.94
C LYS A 163 25.83 4.73 2.89
N LEU A 164 25.04 3.76 2.44
CA LEU A 164 24.88 2.48 3.15
C LEU A 164 26.01 1.52 2.77
N SER A 165 26.56 0.82 3.76
CA SER A 165 27.64 -0.17 3.58
C SER A 165 27.36 -1.44 4.40
N PRO A 166 26.37 -2.26 4.01
CA PRO A 166 26.06 -3.51 4.71
C PRO A 166 27.24 -4.49 4.66
N LEU A 167 27.42 -5.24 5.75
CA LEU A 167 28.46 -6.28 5.84
C LEU A 167 28.17 -7.44 4.87
N VAL A 168 29.21 -8.23 4.54
CA VAL A 168 29.01 -9.49 3.80
C VAL A 168 28.19 -10.45 4.65
N GLY A 169 27.01 -10.85 4.14
CA GLY A 169 26.03 -11.65 4.88
C GLY A 169 24.97 -10.83 5.62
N GLU A 170 24.99 -9.49 5.51
CA GLU A 170 23.94 -8.63 6.05
C GLU A 170 22.88 -8.33 4.98
N LEU A 171 21.62 -8.52 5.35
CA LEU A 171 20.45 -8.20 4.53
C LEU A 171 19.75 -6.98 5.12
N LEU A 172 19.70 -5.89 4.37
CA LEU A 172 18.87 -4.74 4.71
C LEU A 172 17.50 -4.89 4.04
N VAL A 173 16.44 -4.62 4.79
CA VAL A 173 15.06 -4.92 4.41
C VAL A 173 14.28 -3.61 4.27
N GLY A 174 14.01 -3.21 3.03
CA GLY A 174 13.10 -2.12 2.73
C GLY A 174 11.66 -2.60 2.62
N GLU A 175 10.71 -1.68 2.41
CA GLU A 175 9.29 -2.04 2.30
C GLU A 175 9.02 -2.99 1.13
N SER A 176 9.58 -2.69 -0.04
CA SER A 176 9.31 -3.43 -1.29
C SER A 176 10.57 -4.06 -1.91
N PHE A 177 11.72 -3.94 -1.26
CA PHE A 177 13.01 -4.44 -1.75
C PHE A 177 13.90 -4.95 -0.62
N PHE A 178 14.93 -5.69 -0.99
CA PHE A 178 16.08 -6.04 -0.16
C PHE A 178 17.33 -5.36 -0.70
N LEU A 179 18.24 -4.98 0.19
CA LEU A 179 19.53 -4.40 -0.15
C LEU A 179 20.65 -5.25 0.45
N ALA A 180 21.62 -5.63 -0.38
CA ALA A 180 22.73 -6.49 0.02
C ALA A 180 24.01 -6.10 -0.71
N SER A 181 25.16 -6.47 -0.13
CA SER A 181 26.45 -6.33 -0.80
C SER A 181 26.56 -7.26 -2.01
N ALA A 182 27.03 -6.74 -3.15
CA ALA A 182 27.31 -7.53 -4.36
C ALA A 182 28.22 -8.73 -4.04
N ASN A 183 29.25 -8.53 -3.22
CA ASN A 183 30.22 -9.56 -2.84
C ASN A 183 29.57 -10.78 -2.18
N TRP A 184 28.44 -10.59 -1.50
CA TRP A 184 27.71 -11.70 -0.89
C TRP A 184 26.92 -12.52 -1.92
N LEU A 185 26.34 -11.85 -2.93
CA LEU A 185 25.39 -12.46 -3.87
C LEU A 185 25.99 -12.81 -5.24
N ASN A 186 27.26 -12.52 -5.48
CA ASN A 186 27.94 -12.80 -6.75
C ASN A 186 27.94 -14.28 -7.18
N CYS A 187 27.68 -15.23 -6.25
CA CYS A 187 27.57 -16.65 -6.59
C CYS A 187 26.19 -17.06 -7.14
N CYS A 188 25.16 -16.24 -6.95
CA CYS A 188 23.79 -16.55 -7.37
C CYS A 188 23.17 -15.47 -8.27
N CYS A 189 23.82 -14.31 -8.35
CA CYS A 189 23.37 -13.14 -9.11
C CYS A 189 24.52 -12.62 -9.98
N LYS A 190 24.17 -12.05 -11.14
CA LYS A 190 25.10 -11.35 -12.05
C LYS A 190 24.54 -9.99 -12.43
N THR A 191 25.41 -9.05 -12.75
CA THR A 191 25.03 -7.70 -13.19
C THR A 191 25.21 -7.52 -14.69
N SER A 192 24.31 -6.77 -15.32
CA SER A 192 24.40 -6.38 -16.74
C SER A 192 23.64 -5.07 -16.94
N ALA A 193 24.33 -4.00 -17.35
CA ALA A 193 23.75 -2.66 -17.53
C ALA A 193 22.89 -2.21 -16.33
N ASP A 194 23.48 -2.24 -15.14
CA ASP A 194 22.83 -1.93 -13.84
C ASP A 194 21.65 -2.83 -13.44
N LEU A 195 21.29 -3.85 -14.23
CA LEU A 195 20.29 -4.84 -13.85
C LEU A 195 20.94 -6.00 -13.12
N ILE A 196 20.30 -6.45 -12.04
CA ILE A 196 20.67 -7.66 -11.31
C ILE A 196 19.84 -8.81 -11.88
N ARG A 197 20.51 -9.89 -12.28
CA ARG A 197 19.88 -11.06 -12.88
C ARG A 197 20.24 -12.32 -12.11
N CYS A 198 19.31 -13.25 -12.04
CA CYS A 198 19.56 -14.59 -11.53
C CYS A 198 20.63 -15.28 -12.39
N MET A 199 21.62 -15.91 -11.75
CA MET A 199 22.69 -16.61 -12.46
C MET A 199 22.18 -17.84 -13.23
N LYS A 200 21.11 -18.49 -12.75
CA LYS A 200 20.57 -19.73 -13.35
C LYS A 200 19.66 -19.49 -14.56
N CYS A 201 18.77 -18.50 -14.50
CA CYS A 201 17.75 -18.28 -15.55
C CYS A 201 17.76 -16.89 -16.18
N GLU A 202 18.70 -16.02 -15.77
CA GLU A 202 18.83 -14.63 -16.24
C GLU A 202 17.63 -13.71 -16.00
N GLY A 203 16.64 -14.19 -15.23
CA GLY A 203 15.51 -13.39 -14.77
C GLY A 203 15.97 -12.17 -14.00
N ILE A 204 15.39 -11.01 -14.29
CA ILE A 204 15.66 -9.75 -13.60
C ILE A 204 15.15 -9.86 -12.16
N LEU A 205 16.05 -9.60 -11.20
CA LEU A 205 15.79 -9.58 -9.76
C LEU A 205 15.72 -8.15 -9.21
N GLY A 206 16.32 -7.19 -9.91
CA GLY A 206 16.35 -5.81 -9.44
C GLY A 206 17.41 -4.99 -10.16
N LYS A 207 17.90 -3.95 -9.48
CA LYS A 207 18.85 -2.97 -10.05
C LYS A 207 19.99 -2.71 -9.08
N LEU A 208 21.17 -2.39 -9.61
CA LEU A 208 22.27 -1.87 -8.84
C LEU A 208 21.89 -0.47 -8.35
N ASN A 209 22.05 -0.20 -7.05
CA ASN A 209 21.90 1.16 -6.54
C ASN A 209 23.19 1.98 -6.83
N LYS A 210 23.11 3.30 -6.72
CA LYS A 210 24.23 4.25 -6.87
C LYS A 210 25.47 3.88 -6.03
N ASP A 211 25.26 3.26 -4.87
CA ASP A 211 26.34 2.81 -3.97
C ASP A 211 26.98 1.47 -4.37
N GLY A 212 26.59 0.87 -5.50
CA GLY A 212 27.06 -0.46 -5.93
C GLY A 212 26.42 -1.62 -5.17
N LEU A 213 25.34 -1.36 -4.42
CA LEU A 213 24.60 -2.37 -3.67
C LEU A 213 23.53 -3.04 -4.53
N PHE A 214 23.28 -4.32 -4.26
CA PHE A 214 22.25 -5.08 -4.95
C PHE A 214 20.88 -4.76 -4.36
N ARG A 215 20.05 -4.02 -5.09
CA ARG A 215 18.65 -3.75 -4.73
C ARG A 215 17.75 -4.78 -5.40
N ILE A 216 17.41 -5.85 -4.68
CA ILE A 216 16.55 -6.93 -5.14
C ILE A 216 15.10 -6.61 -4.81
N GLN A 217 14.22 -6.63 -5.80
CA GLN A 217 12.80 -6.35 -5.60
C GLN A 217 12.10 -7.55 -4.96
N LYS A 218 11.29 -7.34 -3.91
CA LYS A 218 10.61 -8.44 -3.20
C LYS A 218 9.72 -9.26 -4.14
N TRP A 219 9.03 -8.60 -5.07
CA TRP A 219 8.15 -9.28 -6.04
C TRP A 219 8.88 -10.12 -7.10
N SER A 220 10.20 -9.96 -7.21
CA SER A 220 11.04 -10.76 -8.12
C SER A 220 11.53 -12.07 -7.48
N VAL A 221 11.28 -12.25 -6.18
CA VAL A 221 11.72 -13.41 -5.39
C VAL A 221 10.53 -14.04 -4.66
N LEU A 222 10.74 -15.28 -4.22
CA LEU A 222 9.82 -16.02 -3.37
C LEU A 222 10.43 -16.14 -1.98
N LEU A 223 9.61 -15.96 -0.94
CA LEU A 223 9.99 -16.30 0.42
C LEU A 223 9.50 -17.71 0.71
N ARG A 224 10.45 -18.64 0.89
CA ARG A 224 10.17 -20.00 1.34
C ARG A 224 10.48 -20.10 2.82
N THR A 225 9.53 -20.62 3.56
CA THR A 225 9.65 -21.00 4.98
C THR A 225 9.28 -22.48 5.11
N HIS A 226 9.36 -23.06 6.31
CA HIS A 226 9.04 -24.48 6.51
C HIS A 226 7.61 -24.82 6.04
N ASP A 227 6.65 -23.93 6.28
CA ASP A 227 5.22 -24.23 6.10
C ASP A 227 4.64 -23.69 4.79
N LYS A 228 5.32 -22.75 4.13
CA LYS A 228 4.76 -22.04 2.97
C LYS A 228 5.82 -21.41 2.06
N ILE A 229 5.43 -21.27 0.79
CA ILE A 229 6.09 -20.41 -0.19
C ILE A 229 5.17 -19.23 -0.45
N GLU A 230 5.69 -18.02 -0.27
CA GLU A 230 4.96 -16.79 -0.53
C GLU A 230 5.59 -15.99 -1.66
N GLN A 231 4.75 -15.28 -2.39
CA GLN A 231 5.13 -14.25 -3.35
C GLN A 231 4.72 -12.88 -2.81
N PHE A 232 5.54 -11.87 -3.08
CA PHE A 232 5.22 -10.48 -2.78
C PHE A 232 4.51 -9.86 -3.99
N PRO A 233 3.27 -9.38 -3.87
CA PRO A 233 2.58 -8.81 -5.03
C PRO A 233 3.20 -7.47 -5.43
N ALA A 234 3.39 -7.25 -6.74
CA ALA A 234 4.21 -6.16 -7.25
C ALA A 234 3.57 -4.79 -7.02
N GLU A 235 2.25 -4.71 -7.08
CA GLU A 235 1.41 -3.54 -6.80
C GLU A 235 1.64 -2.97 -5.39
N TYR A 236 2.04 -3.79 -4.41
CA TYR A 236 2.36 -3.30 -3.08
C TYR A 236 3.58 -2.39 -3.07
N SER A 237 4.48 -2.50 -4.04
CA SER A 237 5.58 -1.54 -4.19
C SER A 237 5.07 -0.12 -4.44
N ILE A 238 3.94 0.03 -5.14
CA ILE A 238 3.29 1.32 -5.38
C ILE A 238 2.67 1.82 -4.08
N ILE A 239 1.90 0.97 -3.39
CA ILE A 239 1.22 1.32 -2.13
C ILE A 239 2.25 1.72 -1.06
N SER A 240 3.32 0.94 -0.89
CA SER A 240 4.45 1.25 -0.02
C SER A 240 5.08 2.60 -0.34
N SER A 241 5.37 2.88 -1.62
CA SER A 241 5.97 4.15 -2.03
C SER A 241 5.04 5.34 -1.73
N ILE A 242 3.74 5.19 -2.00
CA ILE A 242 2.72 6.20 -1.66
C ILE A 242 2.66 6.43 -0.15
N MET A 243 2.63 5.36 0.64
CA MET A 243 2.54 5.45 2.10
C MET A 243 3.79 6.09 2.72
N ASN A 244 4.98 5.75 2.24
CA ASN A 244 6.23 6.35 2.68
C ASN A 244 6.27 7.87 2.39
N LEU A 245 5.91 8.29 1.18
CA LEU A 245 5.84 9.69 0.79
C LEU A 245 4.72 10.45 1.52
N LEU A 246 3.58 9.81 1.74
CA LEU A 246 2.49 10.39 2.52
C LEU A 246 2.93 10.61 3.97
N ASN A 247 3.64 9.66 4.57
CA ASN A 247 4.14 9.76 5.94
C ASN A 247 5.25 10.81 6.08
N SER A 248 6.06 11.00 5.04
CA SER A 248 7.22 11.88 5.10
C SER A 248 6.92 13.33 4.67
N ASN A 249 6.15 13.50 3.60
CA ASN A 249 5.87 14.81 3.00
C ASN A 249 4.44 15.29 3.28
N GLY A 250 3.56 14.43 3.78
CA GLY A 250 2.13 14.75 3.95
C GLY A 250 1.35 14.84 2.63
N SER A 251 2.00 14.55 1.50
CA SER A 251 1.44 14.65 0.16
C SER A 251 0.24 13.71 -0.03
N ARG A 252 -0.81 14.23 -0.67
CA ARG A 252 -2.07 13.50 -0.94
C ARG A 252 -2.34 13.26 -2.42
N TYR A 253 -1.65 13.98 -3.30
CA TYR A 253 -1.75 13.81 -4.74
C TYR A 253 -0.48 13.15 -5.26
N PHE A 254 -0.65 12.14 -6.11
CA PHE A 254 0.45 11.37 -6.67
C PHE A 254 0.26 11.21 -8.17
N LEU A 255 1.30 11.45 -8.93
CA LEU A 255 1.37 11.18 -10.35
C LEU A 255 2.21 9.92 -10.58
N LEU A 256 1.54 8.85 -10.98
CA LEU A 256 2.17 7.60 -11.36
C LEU A 256 2.48 7.63 -12.85
N LYS A 257 3.76 7.47 -13.23
CA LYS A 257 4.22 7.44 -14.62
C LYS A 257 4.81 6.08 -14.97
N GLY A 258 4.22 5.45 -15.97
CA GLY A 258 4.80 4.32 -16.69
C GLY A 258 5.91 4.77 -17.63
N GLU A 259 6.93 3.94 -17.81
CA GLU A 259 8.01 4.18 -18.77
C GLU A 259 7.50 4.31 -20.21
N GLY A 260 6.43 3.57 -20.58
CA GLY A 260 5.77 3.65 -21.89
C GLY A 260 4.71 4.74 -22.01
N GLY A 261 4.67 5.68 -21.06
CA GLY A 261 3.85 6.89 -21.14
C GLY A 261 2.46 6.80 -20.47
N ILE A 262 2.11 5.67 -19.86
CA ILE A 262 0.86 5.53 -19.07
C ILE A 262 0.93 6.48 -17.86
N ARG A 263 -0.16 7.20 -17.60
CA ARG A 263 -0.23 8.14 -16.47
C ARG A 263 -1.51 7.97 -15.69
N VAL A 264 -1.37 8.00 -14.37
CA VAL A 264 -2.51 8.00 -13.45
C VAL A 264 -2.26 9.02 -12.36
N VAL A 265 -3.25 9.86 -12.14
CA VAL A 265 -3.27 10.77 -11.00
C VAL A 265 -4.08 10.10 -9.90
N LEU A 266 -3.49 10.00 -8.70
CA LEU A 266 -4.15 9.52 -7.51
C LEU A 266 -4.34 10.67 -6.51
N TRP A 267 -5.48 10.65 -5.85
CA TRP A 267 -5.78 11.48 -4.69
C TRP A 267 -6.13 10.59 -3.50
N ILE A 268 -5.24 10.56 -2.51
CA ILE A 268 -5.36 9.79 -1.28
C ILE A 268 -6.28 10.52 -0.30
N PHE A 269 -7.57 10.17 -0.32
CA PHE A 269 -8.61 10.85 0.43
C PHE A 269 -8.63 10.44 1.91
N ALA A 270 -8.61 9.13 2.19
CA ALA A 270 -8.60 8.60 3.54
C ALA A 270 -7.72 7.36 3.63
N VAL A 271 -7.11 7.15 4.79
CA VAL A 271 -6.15 6.06 5.03
C VAL A 271 -6.54 5.37 6.33
N GLY A 272 -6.43 4.04 6.35
CA GLY A 272 -6.78 3.21 7.50
C GLY A 272 -8.27 3.21 7.81
N ILE A 273 -9.09 3.17 6.75
CA ILE A 273 -10.52 2.90 6.87
C ILE A 273 -10.77 1.41 6.71
N ARG A 274 -11.95 0.94 7.12
CA ARG A 274 -12.37 -0.43 6.83
C ARG A 274 -13.53 -0.39 5.85
N VAL A 275 -13.52 -1.27 4.86
CA VAL A 275 -14.52 -1.27 3.79
C VAL A 275 -15.08 -2.67 3.56
N THR A 276 -16.34 -2.75 3.16
CA THR A 276 -16.93 -3.99 2.65
C THR A 276 -17.68 -3.68 1.36
N LEU A 277 -17.31 -4.38 0.30
CA LEU A 277 -17.92 -4.26 -1.03
C LEU A 277 -18.72 -5.53 -1.36
N SER A 278 -19.54 -5.47 -2.41
CA SER A 278 -20.58 -6.44 -2.76
C SER A 278 -20.16 -7.92 -2.80
N GLU A 279 -18.88 -8.19 -3.10
CA GLU A 279 -18.30 -9.52 -3.32
C GLU A 279 -17.16 -9.86 -2.35
N TYR A 280 -16.83 -8.95 -1.43
CA TYR A 280 -15.68 -9.12 -0.53
C TYR A 280 -16.08 -9.20 0.93
N ARG A 281 -15.21 -9.83 1.72
CA ARG A 281 -15.25 -9.73 3.17
C ARG A 281 -14.77 -8.34 3.59
N PRO A 282 -15.05 -7.93 4.84
CA PRO A 282 -14.47 -6.72 5.40
C PRO A 282 -12.96 -6.67 5.20
N GLU A 283 -12.51 -5.66 4.46
CA GLU A 283 -11.10 -5.30 4.32
C GLU A 283 -10.75 -4.30 5.42
N SER A 284 -9.66 -4.55 6.13
CA SER A 284 -9.11 -3.61 7.10
C SER A 284 -7.99 -2.79 6.47
N ASP A 285 -7.64 -1.67 7.11
CA ASP A 285 -6.49 -0.84 6.76
C ASP A 285 -6.48 -0.39 5.29
N SER A 286 -7.67 -0.16 4.73
CA SER A 286 -7.83 0.27 3.35
C SER A 286 -7.58 1.77 3.19
N ILE A 287 -7.23 2.15 1.97
CA ILE A 287 -7.04 3.52 1.53
C ILE A 287 -8.16 3.87 0.55
N LYS A 288 -8.94 4.90 0.88
CA LYS A 288 -9.90 5.50 -0.05
C LYS A 288 -9.14 6.39 -1.01
N VAL A 289 -9.18 6.05 -2.30
CA VAL A 289 -8.45 6.76 -3.35
C VAL A 289 -9.41 7.21 -4.44
N PHE A 290 -9.25 8.47 -4.85
CA PHE A 290 -9.81 8.96 -6.10
C PHE A 290 -8.73 8.92 -7.17
N TYR A 291 -9.07 8.57 -8.41
CA TYR A 291 -8.10 8.51 -9.48
C TYR A 291 -8.64 8.99 -10.83
N ILE A 292 -7.73 9.48 -11.66
CA ILE A 292 -7.96 9.83 -13.06
C ILE A 292 -6.90 9.15 -13.91
N LYS A 293 -7.34 8.44 -14.95
CA LYS A 293 -6.45 7.91 -15.98
C LYS A 293 -6.19 9.02 -16.99
N SER A 294 -4.98 9.57 -16.94
CA SER A 294 -4.59 10.65 -17.83
C SER A 294 -3.94 10.05 -19.08
N LEU A 295 -4.34 10.57 -20.25
CA LEU A 295 -3.73 10.17 -21.52
C LEU A 295 -2.48 11.00 -21.81
N ASN A 296 -2.46 12.30 -21.43
CA ASN A 296 -1.41 13.25 -21.82
C ASN A 296 -0.90 14.12 -20.66
N SER A 297 0.25 14.80 -20.84
CA SER A 297 0.88 15.63 -19.78
C SER A 297 0.10 16.89 -19.39
N GLU A 298 -0.68 17.45 -20.31
CA GLU A 298 -1.46 18.68 -20.07
C GLU A 298 -2.65 18.42 -19.15
N ASP A 299 -3.30 17.26 -19.32
CA ASP A 299 -4.45 16.82 -18.51
C ASP A 299 -4.07 16.71 -17.03
N VAL A 300 -2.85 16.25 -16.72
CA VAL A 300 -2.40 16.06 -15.33
C VAL A 300 -2.43 17.36 -14.52
N LYS A 301 -1.98 18.48 -15.11
CA LYS A 301 -2.01 19.78 -14.41
C LYS A 301 -3.42 20.32 -14.26
N TYR A 302 -4.29 20.03 -15.23
CA TYR A 302 -5.70 20.38 -15.15
C TYR A 302 -6.39 19.58 -14.03
N ASP A 303 -6.12 18.29 -13.94
CA ASP A 303 -6.71 17.36 -12.96
C ASP A 303 -6.27 17.68 -11.52
N ILE A 304 -4.97 17.94 -11.31
CA ILE A 304 -4.41 18.25 -9.99
C ILE A 304 -4.66 19.72 -9.59
N GLY A 305 -4.80 20.62 -10.56
CA GLY A 305 -4.90 22.05 -10.34
C GLY A 305 -3.62 22.63 -9.72
N SER A 306 -3.78 23.50 -8.71
CA SER A 306 -2.66 24.14 -8.00
C SER A 306 -2.12 23.33 -6.81
N GLN A 307 -2.54 22.07 -6.65
CA GLN A 307 -2.11 21.23 -5.54
C GLN A 307 -0.69 20.70 -5.75
N ASN A 308 0.07 20.58 -4.66
CA ASN A 308 1.34 19.88 -4.68
C ASN A 308 1.10 18.37 -4.86
N PHE A 309 1.92 17.73 -5.67
CA PHE A 309 1.87 16.30 -5.92
C PHE A 309 3.27 15.69 -5.96
N GLU A 310 3.36 14.42 -5.60
CA GLU A 310 4.58 13.62 -5.74
C GLU A 310 4.56 12.85 -7.06
N GLU A 311 5.72 12.57 -7.61
CA GLU A 311 5.85 11.83 -8.87
C GLU A 311 6.58 10.51 -8.66
N LEU A 312 6.00 9.42 -9.17
CA LEU A 312 6.55 8.07 -9.05
C LEU A 312 6.66 7.42 -10.43
N THR A 313 7.88 7.02 -10.80
CA THR A 313 8.12 6.23 -12.01
C THR A 313 8.00 4.74 -11.71
N ILE A 314 7.16 4.04 -12.46
CA ILE A 314 6.78 2.65 -12.23
C ILE A 314 6.93 1.87 -13.54
N ASP A 315 7.29 0.59 -13.44
CA ASP A 315 7.27 -0.33 -14.58
C ASP A 315 5.85 -0.43 -15.16
N ASP A 316 5.75 -0.39 -16.49
CA ASP A 316 4.45 -0.38 -17.19
C ASP A 316 3.57 -1.57 -16.87
N ALA A 317 4.13 -2.77 -16.71
CA ALA A 317 3.34 -3.95 -16.42
C ALA A 317 2.74 -3.89 -15.02
N ILE A 318 3.51 -3.39 -14.04
CA ILE A 318 3.03 -3.19 -12.67
C ILE A 318 1.95 -2.10 -12.64
N LEU A 319 2.18 -0.98 -13.33
CA LEU A 319 1.21 0.13 -13.35
C LEU A 319 -0.10 -0.27 -14.04
N LYS A 320 -0.05 -1.05 -15.12
CA LYS A 320 -1.26 -1.59 -15.78
C LYS A 320 -2.07 -2.47 -14.84
N ASN A 321 -1.43 -3.44 -14.20
CA ASN A 321 -2.10 -4.33 -13.23
C ASN A 321 -2.73 -3.54 -12.07
N PHE A 322 -2.02 -2.53 -11.56
CA PHE A 322 -2.54 -1.65 -10.51
C PHE A 322 -3.78 -0.87 -10.97
N ILE A 323 -3.81 -0.36 -12.20
CA ILE A 323 -4.99 0.31 -12.78
C ILE A 323 -6.17 -0.66 -12.92
N GLU A 324 -5.90 -1.88 -13.39
CA GLU A 324 -6.93 -2.92 -13.53
C GLU A 324 -7.58 -3.23 -12.17
N GLN A 325 -6.80 -3.32 -11.09
CA GLN A 325 -7.33 -3.49 -9.73
C GLN A 325 -8.19 -2.30 -9.27
N LEU A 326 -7.77 -1.07 -9.61
CA LEU A 326 -8.56 0.14 -9.30
C LEU A 326 -9.92 0.10 -10.00
N GLU A 327 -9.94 -0.22 -11.29
CA GLU A 327 -11.15 -0.32 -12.11
C GLU A 327 -12.05 -1.50 -11.68
N GLU A 328 -11.46 -2.66 -11.34
CA GLU A 328 -12.20 -3.80 -10.82
C GLU A 328 -12.99 -3.41 -9.57
N LYS A 329 -12.32 -2.81 -8.56
CA LYS A 329 -12.99 -2.37 -7.34
C LYS A 329 -13.99 -1.24 -7.59
N ASN A 330 -13.70 -0.30 -8.49
CA ASN A 330 -14.65 0.75 -8.88
C ASN A 330 -15.94 0.14 -9.46
N SER A 331 -15.82 -0.85 -10.35
CA SER A 331 -16.96 -1.51 -11.00
C SER A 331 -17.93 -2.17 -10.01
N GLN A 332 -17.45 -2.54 -8.81
CA GLN A 332 -18.24 -3.17 -7.75
C GLN A 332 -18.98 -2.17 -6.84
N LEU A 333 -18.62 -0.89 -6.91
CA LEU A 333 -19.28 0.17 -6.15
C LEU A 333 -20.68 0.45 -6.72
N PRO A 334 -21.63 0.88 -5.87
CA PRO A 334 -22.88 1.49 -6.32
C PRO A 334 -22.62 2.64 -7.32
N SER A 335 -23.37 2.70 -8.41
CA SER A 335 -23.18 3.70 -9.49
C SER A 335 -23.07 5.14 -8.99
N PRO A 336 -23.87 5.61 -8.00
CA PRO A 336 -23.76 6.99 -7.49
C PRO A 336 -22.47 7.30 -6.74
N THR A 337 -21.68 6.28 -6.39
CA THR A 337 -20.43 6.41 -5.64
C THR A 337 -19.19 6.17 -6.51
N GLN A 338 -19.38 5.65 -7.73
CA GLN A 338 -18.27 5.32 -8.63
C GLN A 338 -17.46 6.54 -9.04
N GLU A 339 -18.09 7.71 -9.15
CA GLU A 339 -17.46 8.90 -9.68
C GLU A 339 -17.85 10.16 -8.89
N MET A 340 -16.90 11.09 -8.80
CA MET A 340 -17.08 12.43 -8.27
C MET A 340 -16.46 13.42 -9.27
N ASN A 341 -17.30 14.07 -10.07
CA ASN A 341 -16.89 14.84 -11.25
C ASN A 341 -16.11 13.94 -12.23
N SER A 342 -14.85 14.26 -12.54
CA SER A 342 -13.96 13.44 -13.38
C SER A 342 -13.22 12.34 -12.61
N TRP A 343 -13.29 12.33 -11.28
CA TRP A 343 -12.53 11.40 -10.44
C TRP A 343 -13.31 10.11 -10.20
N LYS A 344 -12.70 8.97 -10.51
CA LYS A 344 -13.23 7.66 -10.13
C LYS A 344 -12.83 7.29 -8.71
N LEU A 345 -13.72 6.64 -7.96
CA LEU A 345 -13.46 6.16 -6.61
C LEU A 345 -12.98 4.71 -6.60
N SER A 346 -11.98 4.39 -5.80
CA SER A 346 -11.57 3.01 -5.53
C SER A 346 -10.97 2.85 -4.13
N TYR A 347 -10.60 1.61 -3.78
CA TYR A 347 -10.04 1.23 -2.49
C TYR A 347 -8.77 0.41 -2.65
N LEU A 348 -7.67 0.86 -2.05
CA LEU A 348 -6.45 0.05 -1.96
C LEU A 348 -6.44 -0.67 -0.61
N THR A 349 -5.99 -1.91 -0.58
CA THR A 349 -5.85 -2.69 0.67
C THR A 349 -4.38 -2.67 1.05
N CYS A 350 -4.04 -2.24 2.27
CA CYS A 350 -2.69 -2.43 2.82
C CYS A 350 -2.47 -3.92 3.18
N LEU A 351 -1.22 -4.37 3.25
CA LEU A 351 -0.86 -5.77 3.54
C LEU A 351 -1.02 -6.17 4.99
#